data_AF-A0A8T6ZNB8-F1
#
_entry.id   AF-A0A8T6ZNB8-F1
#
_cell.length_a   1.000
_cell.length_b   1.000
_cell.length_c   1.000
_cell.angle_alpha   90.00
_cell.angle_beta   90.00
_cell.angle_gamma   90.00
#
_symmetry.space_group_name_H-M   'P 1'
#
loop_
_entity.id
_entity.type
_entity.pdbx_description
1 polymer ?
#
loop_
_entity_poly.entity_id
_entity_poly.type
_entity_poly.pdbx_seq_one_letter_code
_entity_poly.pdbx_strand_id
1 'polypeptide(L)'
;MSRPIAERVSVPSPEEVRAARERAGLTPQSAGALVSSSQQPRRTWEKWEKEKGTDNHREMPQATWELFLLLTDQHPTLTLTEAQR
;
A
#
# COMPACT_ATOMS: atom_id res chain seq x y z
N MET A 1 -4.65 17.36 16.52
CA MET A 1 -4.40 17.96 15.19
C MET A 1 -4.00 16.84 14.24
N SER A 2 -4.65 16.71 13.08
CA SER A 2 -4.30 15.67 12.11
C SER A 2 -2.95 16.02 11.44
N ARG A 3 -1.94 15.18 11.62
CA ARG A 3 -0.60 15.34 11.00
C ARG A 3 -0.71 15.21 9.47
N PRO A 4 0.10 15.89 8.65
CA PRO A 4 0.21 15.62 7.21
C PRO A 4 0.62 14.16 6.91
N ILE A 5 0.20 13.62 5.76
CA ILE A 5 0.53 12.23 5.37
C ILE A 5 2.04 11.99 5.25
N ALA A 6 2.78 12.98 4.76
CA ALA A 6 4.24 12.90 4.61
C ALA A 6 4.98 12.77 5.96
N GLU A 7 4.34 13.12 7.07
CA GLU A 7 4.89 12.94 8.43
C GLU A 7 4.51 11.58 9.04
N ARG A 8 3.60 10.82 8.41
CA ARG A 8 3.12 9.53 8.92
C ARG A 8 3.72 8.36 8.15
N VAL A 9 3.88 8.50 6.83
CA VAL A 9 4.50 7.49 5.96
C VAL A 9 5.36 8.14 4.86
N SER A 10 6.46 7.49 4.49
CA SER A 10 7.27 7.83 3.31
C SER A 10 6.76 7.12 2.05
N VAL A 11 7.26 7.52 0.88
CA VAL A 11 7.06 6.76 -0.36
C VAL A 11 7.80 5.42 -0.22
N PRO A 12 7.13 4.27 -0.35
CA PRO A 12 7.78 2.98 -0.16
C PRO A 12 8.64 2.61 -1.37
N SER A 13 9.71 1.86 -1.12
CA SER A 13 10.46 1.12 -2.13
C SER A 13 9.66 -0.09 -2.63
N PRO A 14 9.98 -0.63 -3.83
CA PRO A 14 9.35 -1.86 -4.33
C PRO A 14 9.50 -3.05 -3.39
N GLU A 15 10.63 -3.14 -2.67
CA GLU A 15 10.90 -4.18 -1.68
C GLU A 15 9.98 -4.04 -0.46
N GLU A 16 9.80 -2.83 0.07
CA GLU A 16 8.90 -2.56 1.19
C GLU A 16 7.45 -2.91 0.84
N VAL A 17 7.01 -2.57 -0.38
CA VAL A 17 5.67 -2.93 -0.89
C VAL A 17 5.50 -4.45 -0.91
N ARG A 18 6.48 -5.19 -1.45
CA ARG A 18 6.46 -6.65 -1.50
C ARG A 18 6.44 -7.26 -0.11
N ALA A 19 7.33 -6.83 0.77
CA ALA A 19 7.47 -7.36 2.11
C ALA A 19 6.19 -7.16 2.95
N ALA A 20 5.55 -5.98 2.84
CA ALA A 20 4.29 -5.74 3.55
C ALA A 20 3.13 -6.58 3.01
N ARG A 21 3.08 -6.81 1.69
CA ARG A 21 2.10 -7.73 1.10
C ARG A 21 2.28 -9.16 1.60
N GLU A 22 3.52 -9.65 1.59
CA GLU A 22 3.84 -11.00 2.03
C GLU A 22 3.59 -11.20 3.52
N ARG A 23 3.92 -10.21 4.35
CA ARG A 23 3.59 -10.20 5.79
C ARG A 23 2.08 -10.27 6.05
N ALA A 24 1.28 -9.63 5.20
CA ALA A 24 -0.18 -9.71 5.25
C ALA A 24 -0.74 -11.03 4.67
N GLY A 25 0.10 -11.92 4.13
CA GLY A 25 -0.33 -13.18 3.50
C GLY A 25 -1.13 -12.99 2.21
N LEU A 26 -0.97 -11.85 1.53
CA LEU A 26 -1.80 -11.48 0.38
C LEU A 26 -1.15 -11.83 -0.96
N THR A 27 -1.98 -12.23 -1.91
CA THR A 27 -1.59 -12.26 -3.32
C THR A 27 -1.58 -10.83 -3.89
N PRO A 28 -0.83 -10.55 -4.98
CA PRO A 28 -0.88 -9.24 -5.63
C PRO A 28 -2.29 -8.82 -6.10
N GLN A 29 -3.12 -9.79 -6.48
CA GLN A 29 -4.53 -9.55 -6.82
C GLN A 29 -5.32 -9.03 -5.62
N SER A 30 -5.22 -9.71 -4.47
CA SER A 30 -5.94 -9.32 -3.24
C SER A 30 -5.44 -7.98 -2.72
N ALA A 31 -4.11 -7.76 -2.70
CA ALA A 31 -3.53 -6.51 -2.26
C ALA A 31 -3.95 -5.32 -3.14
N GLY A 32 -3.94 -5.48 -4.47
CA GLY A 32 -4.45 -4.47 -5.39
C GLY A 32 -5.94 -4.17 -5.17
N ALA A 33 -6.75 -5.19 -4.89
CA ALA A 33 -8.19 -5.02 -4.66
C ALA A 33 -8.53 -4.30 -3.35
N LEU A 34 -7.65 -4.36 -2.34
CA LEU A 34 -7.85 -3.63 -1.08
C LEU A 34 -7.76 -2.10 -1.25
N VAL A 35 -6.96 -1.63 -2.21
CA VAL A 35 -6.61 -0.20 -2.31
C VAL A 35 -6.86 0.43 -3.68
N SER A 36 -7.48 -0.30 -4.61
CA SER A 36 -7.75 0.19 -5.96
C SER A 36 -9.10 -0.30 -6.49
N SER A 37 -9.82 0.60 -7.17
CA SER A 37 -11.01 0.29 -7.97
C SER A 37 -10.69 -0.14 -9.41
N SER A 38 -9.42 -0.36 -9.73
CA SER A 38 -8.98 -0.81 -11.06
C SER A 38 -9.66 -2.12 -11.46
N GLN A 39 -10.04 -2.24 -12.73
CA GLN A 39 -10.49 -3.51 -13.32
C GLN A 39 -9.38 -4.57 -13.41
N GLN A 40 -8.13 -4.18 -13.15
CA GLN A 40 -6.94 -5.04 -13.21
C GLN A 40 -6.05 -4.83 -11.96
N PRO A 41 -6.55 -5.13 -10.76
CA PRO A 41 -5.87 -4.77 -9.51
C PRO A 41 -4.52 -5.47 -9.33
N ARG A 42 -4.39 -6.74 -9.75
CA ARG A 42 -3.09 -7.43 -9.80
C ARG A 42 -2.04 -6.66 -10.59
N ARG A 43 -2.37 -6.20 -11.81
CA ARG A 43 -1.43 -5.46 -12.66
C ARG A 43 -1.09 -4.10 -12.07
N THR A 44 -2.03 -3.45 -11.40
CA THR A 44 -1.76 -2.21 -10.67
C THR A 44 -0.73 -2.46 -9.57
N TRP A 45 -0.95 -3.49 -8.75
CA TRP A 45 -0.07 -3.84 -7.64
C TRP A 45 1.35 -4.20 -8.10
N GLU A 46 1.47 -5.07 -9.10
CA GLU A 46 2.77 -5.53 -9.62
C GLU A 46 3.64 -4.38 -10.13
N LYS A 47 3.06 -3.29 -10.66
CA LYS A 47 3.84 -2.12 -11.10
C LYS A 47 4.56 -1.42 -9.95
N TRP A 48 4.00 -1.48 -8.74
CA TRP A 48 4.61 -0.91 -7.53
C TRP A 48 5.73 -1.79 -6.97
N GLU A 49 5.68 -3.11 -7.20
CA GLU A 49 6.74 -4.05 -6.80
C GLU A 49 7.85 -4.21 -7.84
N LYS A 50 7.71 -3.63 -9.03
CA LYS A 50 8.76 -3.62 -10.03
C LYS A 50 9.94 -2.78 -9.57
N GLU A 51 11.14 -3.25 -9.90
CA GLU A 51 12.38 -2.51 -9.65
C GLU A 51 12.36 -1.14 -10.32
N LYS A 52 12.92 -0.13 -9.63
CA LYS A 52 13.01 1.24 -10.14
C LYS A 52 13.82 1.27 -11.44
N GLY A 53 13.36 2.05 -12.41
CA GLY A 53 14.02 2.17 -13.71
C GLY A 53 13.65 1.09 -14.74
N THR A 54 12.87 0.08 -14.37
CA THR A 54 12.34 -0.90 -15.33
C THR A 54 11.10 -0.40 -16.05
N ASP A 55 10.86 -0.94 -17.26
CA ASP A 55 9.65 -0.63 -18.00
C ASP A 55 8.38 -0.97 -17.20
N ASN A 56 7.49 0.02 -17.13
CA ASN A 56 6.23 0.00 -16.38
C ASN A 56 6.36 0.04 -14.85
N HIS A 57 7.53 0.33 -14.29
CA HIS A 57 7.62 0.72 -12.88
C HIS A 57 6.75 1.98 -12.63
N ARG A 58 6.06 1.98 -11.49
CA ARG A 58 5.34 3.13 -10.97
C ARG A 58 5.60 3.24 -9.48
N GLU A 59 5.81 4.46 -9.01
CA GLU A 59 5.84 4.72 -7.58
C GLU A 59 4.41 4.58 -7.00
N MET A 60 4.32 3.98 -5.81
CA MET A 60 3.05 3.88 -5.11
C MET A 60 2.70 5.24 -4.49
N PRO A 61 1.49 5.79 -4.72
CA PRO A 61 1.06 7.01 -4.05
C PRO A 61 1.04 6.82 -2.52
N GLN A 62 1.51 7.81 -1.76
CA GLN A 62 1.58 7.73 -0.28
C GLN A 62 0.21 7.44 0.35
N ALA A 63 -0.87 8.02 -0.18
CA ALA A 63 -2.23 7.76 0.31
C ALA A 63 -2.65 6.30 0.14
N THR A 64 -2.30 5.68 -0.99
CA THR A 64 -2.54 4.26 -1.26
C THR A 64 -1.71 3.39 -0.33
N TRP A 65 -0.45 3.76 -0.09
CA TRP A 65 0.43 3.05 0.83
C TRP A 65 -0.07 3.09 2.26
N GLU A 66 -0.42 4.29 2.75
CA GLU A 66 -0.95 4.47 4.09
C GLU A 66 -2.24 3.68 4.30
N LEU A 67 -3.17 3.72 3.34
CA LEU A 67 -4.39 2.94 3.40
C LEU A 67 -4.10 1.44 3.47
N PHE A 68 -3.17 0.94 2.66
CA PHE A 68 -2.76 -0.47 2.69
C PHE A 68 -2.22 -0.88 4.07
N LEU A 69 -1.34 -0.07 4.65
CA LEU A 69 -0.79 -0.32 5.98
C LEU A 69 -1.88 -0.34 7.06
N LEU A 70 -2.85 0.57 6.99
CA LEU A 70 -3.98 0.59 7.93
C LEU A 70 -4.88 -0.65 7.77
N LEU A 71 -5.21 -1.04 6.54
CA LEU A 71 -6.07 -2.21 6.27
C LEU A 71 -5.42 -3.55 6.63
N THR A 72 -4.10 -3.58 6.76
CA THR A 72 -3.33 -4.79 7.10
C THR A 72 -2.70 -4.75 8.49
N ASP A 73 -3.06 -3.74 9.31
CA ASP A 73 -2.52 -3.53 10.66
C ASP A 73 -0.97 -3.45 10.71
N GLN A 74 -0.38 -2.79 9.72
CA GLN A 74 1.06 -2.59 9.57
C GLN A 74 1.47 -1.11 9.68
N HIS A 75 0.52 -0.23 9.99
CA HIS A 75 0.81 1.20 10.07
C HIS A 75 1.62 1.53 11.34
N PRO A 76 2.71 2.32 11.25
CA PRO A 76 3.68 2.45 12.35
C PRO A 76 3.15 3.13 13.62
N THR A 77 2.10 3.94 13.51
CA THR A 77 1.58 4.76 14.64
C THR A 77 0.06 4.82 14.75
N LEU A 78 -0.68 4.15 13.87
CA LEU A 78 -2.14 4.23 13.80
C LEU A 78 -2.71 2.84 13.59
N THR A 79 -3.91 2.60 14.08
CA THR A 79 -4.65 1.36 13.90
C THR A 79 -6.05 1.70 13.41
N LEU A 80 -6.57 0.95 12.45
CA LEU A 80 -7.92 1.13 11.95
C LEU A 80 -8.91 0.45 12.92
N THR A 81 -9.86 1.21 13.44
CA THR A 81 -10.93 0.71 14.32
C THR A 81 -12.30 0.99 13.71
N GLU A 82 -13.30 0.21 14.10
CA GLU A 82 -14.69 0.52 13.74
C GLU A 82 -15.11 1.88 14.30
N ALA A 83 -15.95 2.58 13.56
CA ALA A 83 -16.53 3.83 14.02
C ALA A 83 -17.50 3.54 15.18
N GLN A 84 -17.29 4.21 16.31
CA GLN A 84 -18.28 4.24 17.39
C GLN A 84 -19.45 5.10 16.90
N ARG A 85 -20.48 4.44 16.36
CA ARG A 85 -21.74 5.11 15.98
C ARG A 85 -22.67 5.29 17.17
#